data_AF-A0A843V747-F1
#
_entry.id   AF-A0A843V747-F1
#
_cell.length_a   1.000
_cell.length_b   1.000
_cell.length_c   1.000
_cell.angle_alpha   90.00
_cell.angle_beta   90.00
_cell.angle_gamma   90.00
#
_symmetry.space_group_name_H-M   'P 1'
#
loop_
_entity.id
_entity.type
_entity.pdbx_description
1 polymer ?
#
loop_
_entity_poly.entity_id
_entity_poly.type
_entity_poly.pdbx_seq_one_letter_code
_entity_poly.pdbx_strand_id
1 'polypeptide(L)'
;MAGFFCENTDLFELGKPKTRLRRRCTRRRLLERPLAKPPEELRPLREEAVLRFPTAQNPFPHHHVPLERGSSRMATAASSSVAVANAVWDQIKSSRAASDDHLSILHFLFGKNFERATRIVDQGGVRKFSGTPSGRFLFLVVGESRRKEEYICFAEHHCTCYSFFYDVVSRGEQLCCKHQLAARLAEAVGAHSEVKVSDEQLAVLLSKF
;
A
#
# COMPACT_ATOMS: atom_id res chain seq x y z
N MET A 1 -1.71 -20.34 -6.53
CA MET A 1 -2.45 -20.14 -7.80
C MET A 1 -1.86 -18.90 -8.48
N ALA A 2 -1.38 -19.03 -9.71
CA ALA A 2 -0.66 -17.97 -10.43
C ALA A 2 -1.65 -17.03 -11.13
N GLY A 3 -1.62 -15.74 -10.78
CA GLY A 3 -2.32 -14.68 -11.50
C GLY A 3 -1.65 -14.39 -12.84
N PHE A 4 -2.46 -14.27 -13.89
CA PHE A 4 -2.05 -13.81 -15.20
C PHE A 4 -2.06 -12.27 -15.23
N PHE A 5 -0.92 -11.67 -15.57
CA PHE A 5 -0.83 -10.25 -15.89
C PHE A 5 -0.93 -10.09 -17.41
N CYS A 6 -1.86 -9.27 -17.89
CA CYS A 6 -1.92 -8.85 -19.29
C CYS A 6 -1.63 -7.35 -19.32
N GLU A 7 -0.41 -6.98 -19.71
CA GLU A 7 -0.13 -5.63 -20.17
C GLU A 7 -0.92 -5.38 -21.46
N ASN A 8 -1.52 -4.20 -21.58
CA ASN A 8 -1.87 -3.59 -22.86
C ASN A 8 -1.87 -2.07 -22.68
N THR A 9 -0.74 -1.47 -23.03
CA THR A 9 -0.73 -0.19 -23.72
C THR A 9 -1.23 -0.45 -25.15
N ASP A 10 -2.27 0.25 -25.60
CA ASP A 10 -2.20 0.98 -26.87
C ASP A 10 -3.49 1.76 -27.20
N LEU A 11 -3.22 3.02 -27.53
CA LEU A 11 -3.94 3.99 -28.34
C LEU A 11 -5.12 3.47 -29.18
N PHE A 12 -6.25 4.16 -29.02
CA PHE A 12 -7.39 4.11 -29.93
C PHE A 12 -7.01 4.71 -31.29
N GLU A 13 -6.85 3.86 -32.30
CA GLU A 13 -6.94 4.22 -33.72
C GLU A 13 -8.15 3.49 -34.32
N LEU A 14 -9.11 4.26 -34.83
CA LEU A 14 -10.38 3.79 -35.37
C LEU A 14 -10.22 3.29 -36.81
N GLY A 15 -10.66 2.06 -37.07
CA GLY A 15 -11.06 1.60 -38.41
C GLY A 15 -10.17 0.52 -39.02
N LYS A 16 -10.52 -0.77 -38.78
CA LYS A 16 -10.28 -1.93 -39.65
C LYS A 16 -11.04 -3.19 -39.13
N PRO A 17 -11.37 -4.16 -39.99
CA PRO A 17 -12.42 -5.16 -39.76
C PRO A 17 -12.03 -6.28 -38.77
N LYS A 18 -13.04 -6.78 -38.03
CA LYS A 18 -12.91 -7.82 -36.99
C LYS A 18 -12.57 -9.19 -37.60
N THR A 19 -11.30 -9.59 -37.57
CA THR A 19 -10.88 -10.98 -37.78
C THR A 19 -10.68 -11.70 -36.44
N ARG A 20 -11.35 -12.86 -36.31
CA ARG A 20 -11.38 -13.72 -35.13
C ARG A 20 -10.02 -14.38 -34.88
N LEU A 21 -9.16 -13.79 -34.06
CA LEU A 21 -7.86 -14.37 -33.71
C LEU A 21 -8.04 -15.48 -32.66
N ARG A 22 -7.84 -16.74 -33.08
CA ARG A 22 -7.70 -17.89 -32.17
C ARG A 22 -6.45 -17.69 -31.31
N ARG A 23 -6.61 -17.46 -30.00
CA ARG A 23 -5.47 -17.47 -29.06
C ARG A 23 -5.05 -18.91 -28.79
N ARG A 24 -3.89 -19.32 -29.31
CA ARG A 24 -3.18 -20.53 -28.86
C ARG A 24 -2.66 -20.28 -27.44
N CYS A 25 -3.19 -21.00 -26.47
CA CYS A 25 -2.64 -21.07 -25.11
C CYS A 25 -1.50 -22.10 -25.12
N THR A 26 -0.25 -21.66 -25.25
CA THR A 26 0.92 -22.53 -25.06
C THR A 26 1.26 -22.61 -23.58
N ARG A 27 1.09 -23.81 -23.03
CA ARG A 27 1.39 -24.20 -21.65
C ARG A 27 2.89 -24.10 -21.39
N ARG A 28 3.38 -23.00 -20.80
CA ARG A 28 4.79 -22.87 -20.40
C ARG A 28 4.96 -23.37 -18.97
N ARG A 29 5.75 -24.44 -18.80
CA ARG A 29 6.16 -24.98 -17.49
C ARG A 29 6.85 -23.89 -16.67
N LEU A 30 6.42 -23.74 -15.42
CA LEU A 30 7.21 -23.11 -14.35
C LEU A 30 8.54 -23.87 -14.24
N LEU A 31 9.63 -23.23 -14.63
CA LEU A 31 10.97 -23.63 -14.17
C LEU A 31 11.08 -23.13 -12.74
N GLU A 32 11.37 -24.06 -11.83
CA GLU A 32 11.63 -23.79 -10.42
C GLU A 32 12.73 -22.73 -10.29
N ARG A 33 12.46 -21.66 -9.56
CA ARG A 33 13.47 -20.66 -9.21
C ARG A 33 14.23 -21.16 -7.98
N PRO A 34 15.58 -21.18 -8.00
CA PRO A 34 16.36 -21.65 -6.86
C PRO A 34 16.21 -20.70 -5.65
N LEU A 35 16.29 -21.34 -4.46
CA LEU A 35 16.24 -20.74 -3.12
C LEU A 35 17.08 -19.45 -3.05
N ALA A 36 16.48 -18.36 -2.57
CA ALA A 36 17.19 -17.12 -2.28
C ALA A 36 18.32 -17.38 -1.25
N LYS A 37 19.51 -16.83 -1.52
CA LYS A 37 20.66 -16.89 -0.62
C LYS A 37 20.36 -16.14 0.69
N PRO A 38 20.93 -16.57 1.84
CA PRO A 38 20.75 -15.90 3.13
C PRO A 38 21.31 -14.46 3.10
N PRO A 39 20.81 -13.58 4.00
CA PRO A 39 21.23 -12.18 4.02
C PRO A 39 22.69 -12.05 4.44
N GLU A 40 23.45 -11.32 3.63
CA GLU A 40 24.84 -10.93 3.89
C GLU A 40 24.88 -10.01 5.12
N GLU A 41 25.79 -10.31 6.05
CA GLU A 41 26.00 -9.61 7.32
C GLU A 41 26.18 -8.09 7.13
N LEU A 42 25.60 -7.32 8.07
CA LEU A 42 25.84 -5.88 8.17
C LEU A 42 27.34 -5.59 8.32
N ARG A 43 27.94 -5.02 7.29
CA ARG A 43 29.30 -4.45 7.39
C ARG A 43 29.24 -3.14 8.18
N PRO A 44 30.21 -2.86 9.07
CA PRO A 44 30.26 -1.61 9.82
C PRO A 44 30.60 -0.45 8.86
N LEU A 45 29.76 0.59 8.89
CA LEU A 45 30.02 1.83 8.15
C LEU A 45 31.19 2.56 8.81
N ARG A 46 32.23 2.81 8.00
CA ARG A 46 33.34 3.68 8.33
C ARG A 46 32.85 5.12 8.48
N GLU A 47 33.42 5.77 9.47
CA GLU A 47 33.36 7.20 9.78
C GLU A 47 33.90 8.06 8.61
N GLU A 48 33.40 9.31 8.56
CA GLU A 48 33.91 10.48 7.83
C GLU A 48 33.66 10.59 6.31
N ALA A 49 32.59 11.32 5.97
CA ALA A 49 32.64 12.39 4.97
C ALA A 49 31.49 13.37 5.22
N VAL A 50 31.81 14.50 5.88
CA VAL A 50 30.92 15.65 6.04
C VAL A 50 30.61 16.24 4.67
N LEU A 51 29.53 15.79 4.05
CA LEU A 51 28.90 16.46 2.93
C LEU A 51 27.68 17.22 3.47
N ARG A 52 27.77 18.55 3.44
CA ARG A 52 26.66 19.46 3.73
C ARG A 52 25.52 19.18 2.76
N PHE A 53 24.42 18.65 3.27
CA PHE A 53 23.17 18.55 2.55
C PHE A 53 22.44 19.91 2.57
N PRO A 54 21.86 20.37 1.46
CA PRO A 54 20.92 21.48 1.47
C PRO A 54 19.69 21.06 2.26
N THR A 55 19.27 21.91 3.20
CA THR A 55 18.05 21.79 3.98
C THR A 55 16.84 21.78 3.05
N ALA A 56 16.29 20.60 2.77
CA ALA A 56 14.90 20.50 2.33
C ALA A 56 14.03 20.86 3.54
N GLN A 57 13.63 22.12 3.60
CA GLN A 57 12.67 22.62 4.57
C GLN A 57 11.40 21.76 4.48
N ASN A 58 11.04 21.19 5.62
CA ASN A 58 9.72 20.63 5.84
C ASN A 58 8.72 21.78 5.63
N PRO A 59 7.81 21.73 4.65
CA PRO A 59 6.97 22.88 4.31
C PRO A 59 5.76 23.01 5.25
N PHE A 60 5.81 22.40 6.44
CA PHE A 60 4.74 22.49 7.42
C PHE A 60 4.96 23.73 8.30
N PRO A 61 4.15 24.79 8.16
CA PRO A 61 4.12 25.83 9.18
C PRO A 61 3.61 25.22 10.48
N HIS A 62 4.38 25.41 11.56
CA HIS A 62 3.97 25.10 12.92
C HIS A 62 2.83 26.05 13.34
N HIS A 63 1.62 25.78 12.90
CA HIS A 63 0.44 26.38 13.49
C HIS A 63 0.11 25.61 14.76
N HIS A 64 0.30 26.27 15.91
CA HIS A 64 -0.27 25.83 17.18
C HIS A 64 -1.79 25.76 17.03
N VAL A 65 -2.32 24.57 16.81
CA VAL A 65 -3.77 24.31 16.91
C VAL A 65 -4.08 24.13 18.40
N PRO A 66 -5.01 24.90 18.99
CA PRO A 66 -5.47 24.64 20.35
C PRO A 66 -6.01 23.22 20.45
N LEU A 67 -5.51 22.45 21.42
CA LEU A 67 -6.00 21.12 21.76
C LEU A 67 -7.37 21.26 22.44
N GLU A 68 -8.40 21.53 21.64
CA GLU A 68 -9.79 21.38 22.08
C GLU A 68 -10.03 19.89 22.35
N ARG A 69 -10.53 19.61 23.55
CA ARG A 69 -10.78 18.27 24.08
C ARG A 69 -11.92 17.65 23.27
N GLY A 70 -11.57 17.05 22.13
CA GLY A 70 -12.50 16.43 21.19
C GLY A 70 -13.28 15.31 21.85
N SER A 71 -14.52 15.62 22.21
CA SER A 71 -15.54 14.65 22.59
C SER A 71 -15.62 13.58 21.51
N SER A 72 -15.32 12.36 21.93
CA SER A 72 -15.36 11.13 21.14
C SER A 72 -16.76 10.89 20.58
N ARG A 73 -17.03 11.39 19.37
CA ARG A 73 -18.18 10.96 18.55
C ARG A 73 -17.82 10.96 17.06
N MET A 74 -16.83 10.17 16.65
CA MET A 74 -16.79 9.61 15.29
C MET A 74 -17.30 8.17 15.32
N ALA A 75 -18.58 8.03 15.70
CA ALA A 75 -19.39 6.90 15.29
C ALA A 75 -20.47 7.46 14.36
N THR A 76 -20.04 8.00 13.22
CA THR A 76 -20.96 8.35 12.14
C THR A 76 -21.32 7.06 11.41
N ALA A 77 -22.62 6.86 11.19
CA ALA A 77 -23.13 5.72 10.42
C ALA A 77 -22.27 5.53 9.17
N ALA A 78 -21.66 4.36 9.01
CA ALA A 78 -20.81 4.07 7.86
C ALA A 78 -21.62 4.37 6.59
N SER A 79 -21.08 5.20 5.71
CA SER A 79 -21.69 5.38 4.39
C SER A 79 -21.84 4.00 3.74
N SER A 80 -22.88 3.83 2.93
CA SER A 80 -23.14 2.56 2.23
C SER A 80 -21.89 2.05 1.50
N SER A 81 -21.10 2.95 0.91
CA SER A 81 -19.80 2.67 0.29
C SER A 81 -18.78 2.02 1.24
N VAL A 82 -18.67 2.51 2.48
CA VAL A 82 -17.75 1.96 3.49
C VAL A 82 -18.21 0.57 3.94
N ALA A 83 -19.52 0.39 4.14
CA ALA A 83 -20.09 -0.90 4.49
C ALA A 83 -19.84 -1.96 3.40
N VAL A 84 -20.06 -1.60 2.14
CA VAL A 84 -19.77 -2.47 0.99
C VAL A 84 -18.27 -2.79 0.92
N ALA A 85 -17.39 -1.79 1.06
CA ALA A 85 -15.95 -2.01 1.04
C ALA A 85 -15.50 -2.99 2.13
N ASN A 86 -15.98 -2.82 3.37
CA ASN A 86 -15.64 -3.69 4.49
C ASN A 86 -16.08 -5.14 4.24
N ALA A 87 -17.30 -5.35 3.74
CA ALA A 87 -17.78 -6.69 3.39
C ALA A 87 -16.88 -7.37 2.34
N VAL A 88 -16.44 -6.63 1.31
CA VAL A 88 -15.51 -7.15 0.30
C VAL A 88 -14.15 -7.45 0.91
N TRP A 89 -13.62 -6.60 1.79
CA TRP A 89 -12.35 -6.86 2.48
C TRP A 89 -12.41 -8.14 3.32
N ASP A 90 -13.52 -8.39 4.02
CA ASP A 90 -13.68 -9.58 4.84
C ASP A 90 -13.78 -10.86 4.00
N GLN A 91 -14.41 -10.79 2.82
CA GLN A 91 -14.43 -11.88 1.84
C GLN A 91 -13.02 -12.18 1.29
N ILE A 92 -12.21 -11.16 0.99
CA ILE A 92 -10.82 -11.36 0.56
C ILE A 92 -9.98 -11.93 1.69
N LYS A 93 -10.10 -11.40 2.92
CA LYS A 93 -9.35 -11.86 4.10
C LYS A 93 -9.63 -13.33 4.40
N SER A 94 -10.90 -13.75 4.30
CA SER A 94 -11.31 -15.14 4.57
C SER A 94 -10.85 -16.12 3.50
N SER A 95 -10.93 -15.74 2.23
CA SER A 95 -10.48 -16.58 1.10
C SER A 95 -8.97 -16.51 0.83
N ARG A 96 -8.28 -15.49 1.38
CA ARG A 96 -6.90 -15.12 1.07
C ARG A 96 -6.64 -14.88 -0.43
N ALA A 97 -7.69 -14.55 -1.19
CA ALA A 97 -7.62 -14.32 -2.62
C ALA A 97 -8.61 -13.23 -3.05
N ALA A 98 -8.19 -12.35 -3.97
CA ALA A 98 -9.08 -11.38 -4.59
C ALA A 98 -9.59 -11.93 -5.93
N SER A 99 -10.91 -12.02 -6.10
CA SER A 99 -11.55 -12.33 -7.38
C SER A 99 -11.65 -11.06 -8.24
N ASP A 100 -11.90 -11.23 -9.54
CA ASP A 100 -12.10 -10.10 -10.46
C ASP A 100 -13.30 -9.22 -10.04
N ASP A 101 -14.36 -9.84 -9.51
CA ASP A 101 -15.52 -9.13 -8.95
C ASP A 101 -15.12 -8.28 -7.74
N HIS A 102 -14.33 -8.84 -6.81
CA HIS A 102 -13.84 -8.08 -5.65
C HIS A 102 -13.03 -6.85 -6.11
N LEU A 103 -12.10 -7.05 -7.05
CA LEU A 103 -11.26 -5.98 -7.58
C LEU A 103 -12.08 -4.92 -8.31
N SER A 104 -13.09 -5.34 -9.08
CA SER A 104 -14.00 -4.44 -9.81
C SER A 104 -14.82 -3.57 -8.86
N ILE A 105 -15.38 -4.16 -7.79
CA ILE A 105 -16.13 -3.41 -6.77
C ILE A 105 -15.22 -2.41 -6.06
N LEU A 106 -14.02 -2.83 -5.65
CA LEU A 106 -13.06 -1.94 -4.98
C LEU A 106 -12.59 -0.83 -5.91
N HIS A 107 -12.35 -1.12 -7.18
CA HIS A 107 -12.03 -0.11 -8.18
C HIS A 107 -13.19 0.88 -8.37
N PHE A 108 -14.44 0.43 -8.38
CA PHE A 108 -15.59 1.32 -8.45
C PHE A 108 -15.67 2.26 -7.24
N LEU A 109 -15.40 1.77 -6.03
CA LEU A 109 -15.49 2.56 -4.80
C LEU A 109 -14.33 3.56 -4.61
N PHE A 110 -13.12 3.19 -5.02
CA PHE A 110 -11.90 3.95 -4.71
C PHE A 110 -11.18 4.51 -5.95
N GLY A 111 -11.63 4.15 -7.15
CA GLY A 111 -11.13 4.65 -8.44
C GLY A 111 -9.61 4.53 -8.60
N LYS A 112 -9.01 5.63 -9.06
CA LYS A 112 -7.56 5.72 -9.36
C LYS A 112 -6.66 5.40 -8.15
N ASN A 113 -7.14 5.61 -6.93
CA ASN A 113 -6.38 5.26 -5.73
C ASN A 113 -6.22 3.74 -5.60
N PHE A 114 -7.23 2.97 -5.99
CA PHE A 114 -7.16 1.51 -5.98
C PHE A 114 -6.32 0.97 -7.14
N GLU A 115 -6.46 1.54 -8.35
CA GLU A 115 -5.59 1.18 -9.49
C GLU A 115 -4.10 1.33 -9.10
N ARG A 116 -3.73 2.44 -8.47
CA ARG A 116 -2.37 2.67 -7.98
C ARG A 116 -1.98 1.72 -6.84
N ALA A 117 -2.90 1.43 -5.93
CA ALA A 117 -2.67 0.50 -4.83
C ALA A 117 -2.31 -0.90 -5.33
N THR A 118 -3.03 -1.43 -6.34
CA THR A 118 -2.73 -2.74 -6.93
C THR A 118 -1.31 -2.81 -7.49
N ARG A 119 -0.86 -1.77 -8.20
CA ARG A 119 0.52 -1.68 -8.71
C ARG A 119 1.58 -1.73 -7.61
N ILE A 120 1.32 -1.08 -6.47
CA ILE A 120 2.24 -1.11 -5.31
C ILE A 120 2.35 -2.55 -4.78
N VAL A 121 1.24 -3.26 -4.67
CA VAL A 121 1.21 -4.66 -4.21
C VAL A 121 1.91 -5.58 -5.21
N ASP A 122 1.63 -5.44 -6.50
CA ASP A 122 2.24 -6.24 -7.57
C ASP A 122 3.78 -6.09 -7.62
N GLN A 123 4.28 -4.91 -7.27
CA GLN A 123 5.71 -4.60 -7.20
C GLN A 123 6.35 -5.02 -5.86
N GLY A 124 5.58 -5.59 -4.92
CA GLY A 124 6.07 -5.98 -3.60
C GLY A 124 6.39 -4.80 -2.69
N GLY A 125 5.75 -3.64 -2.91
CA GLY A 125 6.00 -2.39 -2.20
C GLY A 125 5.40 -2.29 -0.80
N VAL A 126 4.98 -3.41 -0.20
CA VAL A 126 4.37 -3.44 1.15
C VAL A 126 5.19 -4.33 2.08
N ARG A 127 5.60 -3.76 3.22
CA ARG A 127 6.31 -4.45 4.29
C ARG A 127 5.55 -4.28 5.61
N LYS A 128 5.30 -5.38 6.32
CA LYS A 128 4.66 -5.40 7.64
C LYS A 128 5.73 -5.54 8.71
N PHE A 129 5.74 -4.64 9.69
CA PHE A 129 6.61 -4.73 10.86
C PHE A 129 5.77 -5.09 12.06
N SER A 130 6.06 -6.23 12.69
CA SER A 130 5.31 -6.77 13.82
C SER A 130 6.19 -6.76 15.07
N GLY A 131 5.79 -5.96 16.07
CA GLY A 131 6.46 -5.82 17.36
C GLY A 131 6.20 -7.01 18.28
N THR A 132 7.23 -7.46 18.99
CA THR A 132 7.15 -8.52 20.01
C THR A 132 7.61 -7.94 21.35
N PRO A 133 6.90 -8.19 22.46
CA PRO A 133 5.75 -9.09 22.62
C PRO A 133 4.38 -8.47 22.34
N SER A 134 4.27 -7.16 22.07
CA SER A 134 2.96 -6.49 22.01
C SER A 134 2.03 -6.93 20.87
N GLY A 135 2.59 -7.51 19.80
CA GLY A 135 1.82 -7.85 18.59
C GLY A 135 1.35 -6.64 17.79
N ARG A 136 1.73 -5.42 18.19
CA ARG A 136 1.45 -4.20 17.43
C ARG A 136 2.19 -4.25 16.09
N PHE A 137 1.59 -3.67 15.06
CA PHE A 137 2.23 -3.64 13.76
C PHE A 137 1.94 -2.35 13.00
N LEU A 138 2.80 -2.08 12.03
CA LEU A 138 2.61 -1.04 11.02
C LEU A 138 2.99 -1.58 9.65
N PHE A 139 2.54 -0.91 8.61
CA PHE A 139 3.02 -1.13 7.26
C PHE A 139 3.96 -0.01 6.85
N LEU A 140 5.06 -0.37 6.20
CA LEU A 140 5.82 0.54 5.34
C LEU A 140 5.39 0.28 3.90
N VAL A 141 4.89 1.33 3.26
CA VAL A 141 4.40 1.27 1.88
C VAL A 141 5.24 2.19 1.02
N VAL A 142 5.83 1.64 -0.03
CA VAL A 142 6.67 2.39 -0.97
C VAL A 142 5.78 3.25 -1.87
N GLY A 143 6.14 4.52 -2.01
CA GLY A 143 5.54 5.43 -2.98
C GLY A 143 6.01 5.14 -4.40
N GLU A 144 5.14 5.37 -5.37
CA GLU A 144 5.45 5.26 -6.81
C GLU A 144 6.38 6.36 -7.34
N SER A 145 6.87 7.27 -6.50
CA SER A 145 7.78 8.33 -6.93
C SER A 145 9.15 7.75 -7.30
N ARG A 146 9.90 8.46 -8.15
CA ARG A 146 11.27 8.04 -8.53
C ARG A 146 12.22 7.88 -7.33
N ARG A 147 11.91 8.53 -6.21
CA ARG A 147 12.71 8.49 -4.98
C ARG A 147 12.41 7.26 -4.11
N LYS A 148 11.35 6.49 -4.43
CA LYS A 148 10.91 5.32 -3.65
C LYS A 148 10.80 5.62 -2.15
N GLU A 149 10.21 6.76 -1.83
CA GLU A 149 9.94 7.15 -0.45
C GLU A 149 9.00 6.14 0.21
N GLU A 150 9.24 5.83 1.48
CA GLU A 150 8.39 4.92 2.25
C GLU A 150 7.46 5.72 3.17
N TYR A 151 6.21 5.28 3.29
CA TYR A 151 5.23 5.88 4.18
C TYR A 151 4.81 4.88 5.26
N ILE A 152 4.72 5.35 6.50
CA ILE A 152 4.07 4.59 7.57
C ILE A 152 2.58 4.58 7.29
N CYS A 153 2.00 3.39 7.35
CA CYS A 153 0.59 3.18 7.13
C CYS A 153 0.00 2.23 8.18
N PHE A 154 -1.05 2.71 8.83
CA PHE A 154 -2.02 1.91 9.55
C PHE A 154 -3.23 1.76 8.63
N ALA A 155 -3.38 0.56 8.05
CA ALA A 155 -4.26 0.29 6.92
C ALA A 155 -5.69 0.85 7.10
N GLU A 156 -6.21 0.84 8.32
CA GLU A 156 -7.56 1.29 8.63
C GLU A 156 -7.68 2.73 9.13
N HIS A 157 -6.58 3.36 9.56
CA HIS A 157 -6.67 4.56 10.40
C HIS A 157 -5.82 5.74 9.93
N HIS A 158 -4.61 5.49 9.44
CA HIS A 158 -3.65 6.58 9.19
C HIS A 158 -2.61 6.23 8.12
N CYS A 159 -2.16 7.25 7.39
CA CYS A 159 -0.97 7.16 6.57
C CYS A 159 -0.21 8.49 6.61
N THR A 160 1.12 8.44 6.62
CA THR A 160 1.98 9.64 6.63
C THR A 160 2.09 10.31 5.26
N CYS A 161 1.38 9.84 4.23
CA CYS A 161 1.45 10.46 2.92
C CYS A 161 0.60 11.75 2.82
N TYR A 162 1.03 12.67 1.97
CA TYR A 162 0.37 13.95 1.75
C TYR A 162 -1.13 13.81 1.35
N SER A 163 -1.44 12.88 0.45
CA SER A 163 -2.83 12.64 0.01
C SER A 163 -3.76 12.17 1.13
N PHE A 164 -3.26 11.46 2.16
CA PHE A 164 -4.11 11.09 3.28
C PHE A 164 -4.56 12.35 4.05
N PHE A 165 -3.61 13.21 4.41
CA PHE A 165 -3.93 14.43 5.14
C PHE A 165 -4.85 15.36 4.35
N TYR A 166 -4.56 15.56 3.06
CA TYR A 166 -5.28 16.53 2.25
C TYR A 166 -6.61 15.98 1.70
N ASP A 167 -6.58 14.83 1.03
CA ASP A 167 -7.75 14.31 0.31
C ASP A 167 -8.72 13.54 1.23
N VAL A 168 -8.21 12.86 2.26
CA VAL A 168 -9.03 12.04 3.18
C VAL A 168 -9.45 12.83 4.41
N VAL A 169 -8.50 13.43 5.15
CA VAL A 169 -8.80 14.09 6.43
C VAL A 169 -9.36 15.49 6.22
N SER A 170 -8.69 16.31 5.41
CA SER A 170 -9.03 17.74 5.29
C SER A 170 -10.25 17.97 4.40
N ARG A 171 -10.32 17.31 3.24
CA ARG A 171 -11.42 17.47 2.27
C ARG A 171 -12.53 16.42 2.38
N GLY A 172 -12.24 15.23 2.91
CA GLY A 172 -13.21 14.13 2.96
C GLY A 172 -13.65 13.64 1.58
N GLU A 173 -12.86 13.90 0.52
CA GLU A 173 -13.22 13.55 -0.85
C GLU A 173 -12.84 12.14 -1.24
N GLN A 174 -11.87 11.58 -0.53
CA GLN A 174 -11.41 10.22 -0.71
C GLN A 174 -11.64 9.45 0.59
N LEU A 175 -12.13 8.21 0.48
CA LEU A 175 -12.32 7.35 1.64
C LEU A 175 -10.99 6.84 2.20
N CYS A 176 -10.01 6.62 1.33
CA CYS A 176 -8.69 6.10 1.66
C CYS A 176 -7.66 6.65 0.68
N CYS A 177 -6.42 6.82 1.13
CA CYS A 177 -5.31 7.03 0.21
C CYS A 177 -4.88 5.68 -0.42
N LYS A 178 -4.15 5.75 -1.53
CA LYS A 178 -3.63 4.55 -2.21
C LYS A 178 -2.76 3.65 -1.31
N HIS A 179 -2.03 4.21 -0.36
CA HIS A 179 -1.16 3.41 0.53
C HIS A 179 -1.96 2.60 1.54
N GLN A 180 -3.05 3.16 2.08
CA GLN A 180 -3.98 2.41 2.93
C GLN A 180 -4.60 1.25 2.16
N LEU A 181 -5.03 1.49 0.92
CA LEU A 181 -5.59 0.44 0.06
C LEU A 181 -4.55 -0.64 -0.27
N ALA A 182 -3.30 -0.26 -0.54
CA ALA A 182 -2.22 -1.21 -0.81
C ALA A 182 -1.93 -2.08 0.42
N ALA A 183 -1.84 -1.47 1.61
CA ALA A 183 -1.63 -2.19 2.86
C ALA A 183 -2.79 -3.17 3.16
N ARG A 184 -4.05 -2.73 3.03
CA ARG A 184 -5.23 -3.58 3.23
C ARG A 184 -5.26 -4.75 2.25
N LEU A 185 -5.03 -4.48 0.97
CA LEU A 185 -5.05 -5.51 -0.07
C LEU A 185 -3.93 -6.53 0.16
N ALA A 186 -2.70 -6.06 0.38
CA ALA A 186 -1.55 -6.91 0.65
C ALA A 186 -1.77 -7.78 1.89
N GLU A 187 -2.28 -7.23 2.99
CA GLU A 187 -2.60 -8.00 4.21
C GLU A 187 -3.69 -9.04 3.95
N ALA A 188 -4.75 -8.67 3.23
CA ALA A 188 -5.87 -9.57 2.96
C ALA A 188 -5.44 -10.79 2.13
N VAL A 189 -4.64 -10.57 1.08
CA VAL A 189 -4.16 -11.66 0.20
C VAL A 189 -2.83 -12.28 0.66
N GLY A 190 -2.18 -11.73 1.70
CA GLY A 190 -0.87 -12.17 2.17
C GLY A 190 0.30 -11.80 1.25
N ALA A 191 0.14 -10.81 0.37
CA ALA A 191 1.18 -10.32 -0.54
C ALA A 191 2.00 -9.17 0.09
N HIS A 192 2.57 -9.40 1.27
CA HIS A 192 3.51 -8.50 1.90
C HIS A 192 4.71 -9.28 2.46
N SER A 193 5.85 -8.62 2.59
CA SER A 193 6.93 -9.15 3.44
C SER A 193 6.62 -8.85 4.91
N GLU A 194 6.97 -9.76 5.82
CA GLU A 194 6.79 -9.54 7.26
C GLU A 194 8.15 -9.58 7.97
N VAL A 195 8.38 -8.60 8.84
CA VAL A 195 9.58 -8.46 9.66
C VAL A 195 9.16 -8.38 11.12
N LYS A 196 9.64 -9.32 11.93
CA LYS A 196 9.43 -9.30 13.38
C LYS A 196 10.55 -8.50 14.03
N VAL A 197 10.19 -7.54 14.88
CA VAL A 197 11.11 -6.64 15.58
C VAL A 197 10.75 -6.55 17.06
N SER A 198 11.66 -6.06 17.89
CA SER A 198 11.30 -5.72 19.27
C SER A 198 10.40 -4.48 19.31
N ASP A 199 9.64 -4.31 20.38
CA ASP A 199 8.79 -3.13 20.55
C ASP A 199 9.60 -1.82 20.58
N GLU A 200 10.84 -1.85 21.09
CA GLU A 200 11.77 -0.71 21.08
C GLU A 200 12.18 -0.36 19.64
N GLN A 201 12.50 -1.37 18.83
CA GLN A 201 12.82 -1.17 17.42
C GLN A 201 11.62 -0.63 16.65
N LEU A 202 10.42 -1.14 16.93
CA LEU A 202 9.18 -0.63 16.34
C LEU A 202 8.94 0.83 16.72
N ALA A 203 9.20 1.21 17.97
CA ALA A 203 9.11 2.60 18.42
C ALA A 203 10.12 3.51 17.71
N VAL A 204 11.36 3.04 17.51
CA VAL A 204 12.38 3.78 16.73
C VAL A 204 11.98 3.93 15.26
N LEU A 205 11.30 2.96 14.66
CA LEU A 205 10.76 3.11 13.30
C LEU A 205 9.68 4.19 13.25
N LEU A 206 8.80 4.24 14.25
CA LEU A 206 7.74 5.24 14.36
C LEU A 206 8.28 6.65 14.59
N SER A 207 9.41 6.81 15.30
CA SER A 207 9.97 8.13 15.62
C SER A 207 10.74 8.79 14.48
N LYS A 208 10.88 8.14 13.32
CA LYS A 208 11.66 8.63 12.18
C LYS A 208 10.86 9.50 11.19
N PHE A 209 9.56 9.63 11.40
CA PHE A 209 8.62 10.33 10.52
C PHE A 209 7.85 11.40 11.30
#